data_AF-A0A8H3GCU1-F1
#
_entry.id   AF-A0A8H3GCU1-F1
#
_cell.length_a   1.000
_cell.length_b   1.000
_cell.length_c   1.000
_cell.angle_alpha   90.00
_cell.angle_beta   90.00
_cell.angle_gamma   90.00
#
_symmetry.space_group_name_H-M   'P 1'
#
loop_
_entity.id
_entity.type
_entity.pdbx_description
1 polymer ?
#
loop_
_entity_poly.entity_id
_entity_poly.type
_entity_poly.pdbx_seq_one_letter_code
_entity_poly.pdbx_strand_id
1 'polypeptide(L)'
;MEGNKFEKTTLNTVRRRPDRGIYDKETIASIIKEAKVMHVAFVDTEGLPQCIPMLGVWDEDETGQCYLYFHGYPTTRIMNNLSDPGTPIVATATLVDGLVLALSAFSHSMNYRSAVVHGVVLPVSEEEKKAGFQKVVEGIAPGRWENSRQPDEGERQGTGILRIKVETASAKARTGPPKDDKKDVENKELVSKTWTGVIPLRTVPGVPEPTSYTTVPTPAHVSALATAPHGA
;
A
#
# COMPACT_ATOMS: atom_id res chain seq x y z
N MET A 1 -22.17 4.27 -13.34
CA MET A 1 -20.73 3.87 -13.24
C MET A 1 -19.79 5.07 -13.32
N GLU A 2 -20.28 6.30 -13.08
CA GLU A 2 -19.43 7.42 -12.66
C GLU A 2 -19.12 7.21 -11.16
N GLY A 3 -17.86 7.40 -10.74
CA GLY A 3 -17.46 7.31 -9.33
C GLY A 3 -16.44 6.22 -8.96
N ASN A 4 -16.13 5.26 -9.83
CA ASN A 4 -15.12 4.22 -9.53
C ASN A 4 -13.66 4.62 -9.90
N LYS A 5 -13.45 5.83 -10.42
CA LYS A 5 -12.13 6.33 -10.82
C LYS A 5 -11.87 7.70 -10.22
N PHE A 6 -10.63 7.95 -9.84
CA PHE A 6 -10.16 9.29 -9.52
C PHE A 6 -10.04 10.12 -10.80
N GLU A 7 -10.53 11.35 -10.75
CA GLU A 7 -10.28 12.32 -11.79
C GLU A 7 -8.78 12.61 -11.92
N LYS A 8 -8.34 12.87 -13.15
CA LYS A 8 -6.95 13.22 -13.41
C LYS A 8 -6.73 14.69 -13.12
N THR A 9 -5.85 14.97 -12.18
CA THR A 9 -5.44 16.31 -11.76
C THR A 9 -3.95 16.52 -12.04
N THR A 10 -3.44 17.71 -11.77
CA THR A 10 -2.00 17.98 -11.83
C THR A 10 -1.19 17.13 -10.86
N LEU A 11 -1.80 16.68 -9.76
CA LEU A 11 -1.16 15.91 -8.69
C LEU A 11 -0.99 14.43 -9.05
N ASN A 12 -2.02 13.78 -9.59
CA ASN A 12 -2.02 12.33 -9.81
C ASN A 12 -1.72 11.90 -11.27
N THR A 13 -1.65 12.83 -12.23
CA THR A 13 -1.47 12.45 -13.65
C THR A 13 -0.07 11.87 -13.92
N VAL A 14 -0.03 10.58 -14.26
CA VAL A 14 1.20 9.89 -14.69
C VAL A 14 1.67 10.41 -16.05
N ARG A 15 2.76 11.18 -16.08
CA ARG A 15 3.29 11.80 -17.32
C ARG A 15 4.24 10.91 -18.12
N ARG A 16 5.15 10.19 -17.47
CA ARG A 16 6.12 9.31 -18.14
C ARG A 16 5.56 7.88 -18.20
N ARG A 17 5.44 7.34 -19.42
CA ARG A 17 4.73 6.06 -19.69
C ARG A 17 3.27 6.12 -19.21
N PRO A 18 2.45 7.05 -19.76
CA PRO A 18 1.06 7.23 -19.34
C PRO A 18 0.18 6.01 -19.61
N ASP A 19 0.59 5.15 -20.54
CA ASP A 19 0.02 3.82 -20.81
C ASP A 19 0.01 2.90 -19.59
N ARG A 20 0.83 3.20 -18.57
CA ARG A 20 0.91 2.45 -17.31
C ARG A 20 0.09 3.07 -16.18
N GLY A 21 -0.51 4.24 -16.40
CA GLY A 21 -1.26 4.96 -15.38
C GLY A 21 -2.66 4.38 -15.21
N ILE A 22 -3.00 4.06 -13.98
CA ILE A 22 -4.27 3.44 -13.58
C ILE A 22 -4.93 4.35 -12.52
N TYR A 23 -6.24 4.52 -12.58
CA TYR A 23 -6.95 5.52 -11.77
C TYR A 23 -8.24 4.98 -11.13
N ASP A 24 -8.58 3.71 -11.35
CA ASP A 24 -9.71 3.09 -10.65
C ASP A 24 -9.36 2.78 -9.19
N LYS A 25 -10.35 3.01 -8.33
CA LYS A 25 -10.22 2.85 -6.89
C LYS A 25 -9.94 1.41 -6.51
N GLU A 26 -10.55 0.46 -7.21
CA GLU A 26 -10.41 -0.98 -6.95
C GLU A 26 -8.95 -1.44 -7.09
N THR A 27 -8.27 -1.10 -8.19
CA THR A 27 -6.85 -1.43 -8.40
C THR A 27 -5.95 -0.70 -7.40
N ILE A 28 -6.25 0.56 -7.07
CA ILE A 28 -5.48 1.30 -6.07
C ILE A 28 -5.61 0.64 -4.69
N ALA A 29 -6.84 0.30 -4.30
CA ALA A 29 -7.14 -0.38 -3.06
C ALA A 29 -6.48 -1.76 -2.98
N SER A 30 -6.49 -2.54 -4.07
CA SER A 30 -5.87 -3.87 -4.09
C SER A 30 -4.36 -3.79 -3.88
N ILE A 31 -3.68 -2.85 -4.52
CA ILE A 31 -2.24 -2.61 -4.33
C ILE A 31 -1.93 -2.27 -2.86
N ILE A 32 -2.71 -1.39 -2.24
CA ILE A 32 -2.49 -0.97 -0.85
C ILE A 32 -2.75 -2.15 0.11
N LYS A 33 -3.84 -2.90 -0.10
CA LYS A 33 -4.20 -4.06 0.72
C LYS A 33 -3.18 -5.19 0.63
N GLU A 34 -2.57 -5.40 -0.53
CA GLU A 34 -1.51 -6.39 -0.74
C GLU A 34 -0.16 -5.90 -0.17
N ALA A 35 0.20 -4.63 -0.38
CA ALA A 35 1.46 -4.07 0.13
C ALA A 35 1.53 -4.03 1.66
N LYS A 36 0.41 -3.78 2.34
CA LYS A 36 0.26 -3.55 3.79
C LYS A 36 1.01 -2.32 4.33
N VAL A 37 2.26 -2.13 3.92
CA VAL A 37 3.10 -1.00 4.29
C VAL A 37 2.95 0.10 3.25
N MET A 38 2.69 1.31 3.73
CA MET A 38 2.76 2.54 2.96
C MET A 38 3.87 3.43 3.50
N HIS A 39 4.56 4.11 2.60
CA HIS A 39 5.50 5.17 2.95
C HIS A 39 4.74 6.49 3.01
N VAL A 40 4.61 7.03 4.21
CA VAL A 40 3.86 8.26 4.49
C VAL A 40 4.83 9.42 4.52
N ALA A 41 4.66 10.33 3.55
CA ALA A 41 5.42 11.56 3.42
C ALA A 41 4.57 12.76 3.83
N PHE A 42 5.18 13.65 4.60
CA PHE A 42 4.59 14.88 5.11
C PHE A 42 5.68 15.92 5.33
N VAL A 43 5.30 17.19 5.49
CA VAL A 43 6.21 18.26 5.90
C VAL A 43 5.99 18.48 7.38
N ASP A 44 7.05 18.45 8.17
CA ASP A 44 6.95 18.69 9.61
C ASP A 44 6.79 20.19 9.94
N THR A 45 6.59 20.50 11.21
CA THR A 45 6.40 21.86 11.72
C THR A 45 7.62 22.78 11.51
N GLU A 46 8.79 22.21 11.23
CA GLU A 46 10.02 22.96 10.89
C GLU A 46 10.18 23.15 9.36
N GLY A 47 9.24 22.65 8.56
CA GLY A 47 9.28 22.72 7.10
C GLY A 47 10.12 21.63 6.44
N LEU A 48 10.57 20.60 7.18
CA LEU A 48 11.40 19.53 6.63
C LEU A 48 10.54 18.38 6.09
N PRO A 49 10.87 17.83 4.92
CA PRO A 49 10.18 16.66 4.39
C PRO A 49 10.54 15.42 5.21
N GLN A 50 9.52 14.72 5.66
CA GLN A 50 9.61 13.44 6.35
C GLN A 50 9.03 12.33 5.47
N CYS A 51 9.53 11.10 5.64
CA CYS A 51 8.98 9.92 4.99
C CYS A 51 9.22 8.70 5.89
N ILE A 52 8.15 8.06 6.35
CA ILE A 52 8.25 6.89 7.24
C ILE A 52 7.33 5.74 6.79
N PRO A 53 7.72 4.48 7.00
CA PRO A 53 6.85 3.34 6.73
C PRO A 53 5.80 3.19 7.82
N MET A 54 4.54 2.96 7.43
CA MET A 54 3.43 2.65 8.33
C MET A 54 2.56 1.55 7.75
N LEU A 55 1.90 0.77 8.60
CA LEU A 55 0.77 -0.06 8.18
C LEU A 55 -0.35 0.88 7.70
N GLY A 56 -0.69 0.81 6.42
CA GLY A 56 -1.76 1.61 5.82
C GLY A 56 -2.99 0.76 5.55
N VAL A 57 -4.15 1.27 5.93
CA VAL A 57 -5.44 0.61 5.65
C VAL A 57 -6.29 1.48 4.75
N TRP A 58 -6.70 0.91 3.62
CA TRP A 58 -7.66 1.53 2.70
C TRP A 58 -9.09 1.18 3.08
N ASP A 59 -9.96 2.18 2.98
CA ASP A 59 -11.39 2.06 3.20
C ASP A 59 -12.16 2.96 2.23
N GLU A 60 -13.40 2.59 1.94
CA GLU A 60 -14.34 3.38 1.13
C GLU A 60 -15.72 3.33 1.79
N ASP A 61 -16.35 4.49 1.98
CA ASP A 61 -17.69 4.57 2.55
C ASP A 61 -18.79 4.38 1.49
N GLU A 62 -20.04 4.39 1.92
CA GLU A 62 -21.21 4.19 1.06
C GLU A 62 -21.38 5.28 -0.02
N THR A 63 -20.77 6.46 0.18
CA THR A 63 -20.78 7.56 -0.80
C THR A 63 -19.68 7.42 -1.85
N GLY A 64 -18.76 6.47 -1.66
CA GLY A 64 -17.57 6.31 -2.45
C GLY A 64 -16.44 7.24 -2.04
N GLN A 65 -16.49 7.87 -0.86
CA GLN A 65 -15.34 8.61 -0.35
C GLN A 65 -14.32 7.61 0.21
N CYS A 66 -13.08 7.74 -0.24
CA CYS A 66 -12.00 6.85 0.20
C CYS A 66 -11.23 7.46 1.37
N TYR A 67 -10.73 6.60 2.24
CA TYR A 67 -9.95 6.96 3.42
C TYR A 67 -8.71 6.08 3.56
N LEU A 68 -7.67 6.65 4.15
CA LEU A 68 -6.55 5.89 4.69
C LEU A 68 -6.55 5.98 6.22
N TYR A 69 -6.23 4.86 6.87
CA TYR A 69 -6.06 4.79 8.31
C TYR A 69 -4.64 4.35 8.65
N PHE A 70 -4.06 5.02 9.64
CA PHE A 70 -2.79 4.69 10.27
C PHE A 70 -2.93 4.72 11.78
N HIS A 71 -2.04 4.04 12.49
CA HIS A 71 -1.98 4.09 13.95
C HIS A 71 -0.55 4.23 14.43
N GLY A 72 -0.39 4.65 15.69
CA GLY A 72 0.92 4.82 16.29
C GLY A 72 0.79 5.41 17.69
N TYR A 73 1.92 5.51 18.39
CA TYR A 73 1.92 6.09 19.73
C TYR A 73 1.60 7.61 19.66
N PRO A 74 0.68 8.15 20.50
CA PRO A 74 0.15 9.50 20.36
C PRO A 74 1.21 10.60 20.36
N THR A 75 2.31 10.42 21.08
CA THR A 75 3.37 11.45 21.17
C THR A 75 4.46 11.28 20.11
N THR A 76 4.27 10.39 19.14
CA THR A 76 5.25 10.24 18.05
C THR A 76 5.29 11.51 17.21
N ARG A 77 6.45 11.76 16.60
CA ARG A 77 6.65 12.92 15.72
C ARG A 77 5.54 13.00 14.67
N ILE A 78 5.20 11.90 14.02
CA ILE A 78 4.15 11.90 13.00
C ILE A 78 2.77 12.28 13.55
N MET A 79 2.36 11.75 14.71
CA MET A 79 1.06 12.09 15.31
C MET A 79 0.97 13.56 15.68
N ASN A 80 2.06 14.13 16.23
CA ASN A 80 2.11 15.55 16.55
C ASN A 80 2.15 16.44 15.30
N ASN A 81 2.86 16.02 14.24
CA ASN A 81 2.95 16.80 13.00
C ASN A 81 1.68 16.72 12.15
N LEU A 82 0.88 15.68 12.37
CA LEU A 82 -0.40 15.45 11.70
C LEU A 82 -1.58 15.68 12.66
N SER A 83 -1.40 16.47 13.72
CA SER A 83 -2.49 16.78 14.67
C SER A 83 -3.54 17.70 14.06
N ASP A 84 -3.13 18.55 13.12
CA ASP A 84 -3.97 19.63 12.62
C ASP A 84 -4.81 19.14 11.42
N PRO A 85 -6.15 19.20 11.51
CA PRO A 85 -7.01 18.86 10.39
C PRO A 85 -6.69 19.69 9.14
N GLY A 86 -6.73 19.05 7.98
CA GLY A 86 -6.36 19.66 6.70
C GLY A 86 -4.87 19.53 6.37
N THR A 87 -4.02 19.04 7.27
CA THR A 87 -2.59 18.83 6.98
C THR A 87 -2.42 17.86 5.80
N PRO A 88 -1.73 18.25 4.72
CA PRO A 88 -1.57 17.41 3.54
C PRO A 88 -0.52 16.32 3.75
N ILE A 89 -0.81 15.13 3.23
CA ILE A 89 0.10 13.99 3.24
C ILE A 89 0.11 13.29 1.88
N VAL A 90 1.19 12.57 1.62
CA VAL A 90 1.27 11.63 0.50
C VAL A 90 1.60 10.25 1.05
N ALA A 91 0.80 9.25 0.72
CA ALA A 91 1.06 7.86 1.11
C ALA A 91 1.31 7.02 -0.15
N THR A 92 2.41 6.26 -0.15
CA THR A 92 2.81 5.43 -1.30
C THR A 92 2.93 3.96 -0.93
N ALA A 93 2.26 3.08 -1.68
CA ALA A 93 2.44 1.63 -1.63
C ALA A 93 3.19 1.15 -2.88
N THR A 94 4.10 0.18 -2.74
CA THR A 94 4.87 -0.39 -3.85
C THR A 94 5.03 -1.90 -3.67
N LEU A 95 4.77 -2.65 -4.73
CA LEU A 95 5.02 -4.08 -4.88
C LEU A 95 5.99 -4.28 -6.04
N VAL A 96 7.05 -5.04 -5.82
CA VAL A 96 7.98 -5.45 -6.87
C VAL A 96 7.64 -6.87 -7.29
N ASP A 97 7.15 -7.01 -8.52
CA ASP A 97 6.62 -8.28 -9.05
C ASP A 97 7.67 -9.03 -9.90
N GLY A 98 8.78 -8.40 -10.25
CA GLY A 98 9.89 -9.10 -10.90
C GLY A 98 11.01 -8.21 -11.43
N LEU A 99 12.19 -8.80 -11.59
CA LEU A 99 13.34 -8.16 -12.23
C LEU A 99 13.29 -8.42 -13.73
N VAL A 100 13.39 -7.37 -14.55
CA VAL A 100 13.37 -7.50 -16.00
C VAL A 100 14.76 -7.29 -16.56
N LEU A 101 15.34 -8.37 -17.07
CA LEU A 101 16.70 -8.43 -17.58
C LEU A 101 16.65 -8.43 -19.11
N ALA A 102 17.30 -7.46 -19.72
CA ALA A 102 17.24 -7.10 -21.15
C ALA A 102 18.63 -7.29 -21.78
N LEU A 103 18.74 -7.19 -23.11
CA LEU A 103 20.01 -7.33 -23.84
C LEU A 103 20.96 -6.16 -23.54
N SER A 104 20.40 -4.97 -23.35
CA SER A 104 21.14 -3.74 -23.05
C SER A 104 21.00 -3.35 -21.60
N ALA A 105 22.10 -2.91 -20.98
CA ALA A 105 22.11 -2.38 -19.62
C ALA A 105 21.11 -1.23 -19.42
N PHE A 106 20.83 -0.45 -20.48
CA PHE A 106 19.86 0.64 -20.47
C PHE A 106 18.40 0.17 -20.36
N SER A 107 18.11 -1.04 -20.84
CA SER A 107 16.75 -1.57 -20.98
C SER A 107 16.30 -2.42 -19.80
N HIS A 108 17.17 -2.66 -18.81
CA HIS A 108 16.81 -3.30 -17.54
C HIS A 108 15.70 -2.53 -16.82
N SER A 109 14.81 -3.26 -16.14
CA SER A 109 13.68 -2.67 -15.43
C SER A 109 13.14 -3.60 -14.35
N MET A 110 11.95 -3.28 -13.83
CA MET A 110 11.19 -4.14 -12.94
C MET A 110 9.74 -4.24 -13.40
N ASN A 111 9.11 -5.39 -13.18
CA ASN A 111 7.66 -5.48 -13.08
C ASN A 111 7.27 -5.02 -11.68
N TYR A 112 6.25 -4.19 -11.57
CA TYR A 112 5.84 -3.58 -10.32
C TYR A 112 4.39 -3.09 -10.40
N ARG A 113 3.80 -2.89 -9.23
CA ARG A 113 2.56 -2.15 -9.02
C ARG A 113 2.80 -1.14 -7.90
N SER A 114 2.41 0.11 -8.10
CA SER A 114 2.51 1.15 -7.07
C SER A 114 1.27 2.01 -7.04
N ALA A 115 0.88 2.48 -5.86
CA ALA A 115 -0.18 3.45 -5.66
C ALA A 115 0.37 4.68 -4.92
N VAL A 116 0.04 5.87 -5.41
CA VAL A 116 0.34 7.16 -4.77
C VAL A 116 -0.98 7.82 -4.44
N VAL A 117 -1.18 8.11 -3.16
CA VAL A 117 -2.41 8.69 -2.61
C VAL A 117 -2.09 10.04 -1.99
N HIS A 118 -2.76 11.08 -2.47
CA HIS A 118 -2.73 12.41 -1.87
C HIS A 118 -3.98 12.58 -1.01
N GLY A 119 -3.79 13.10 0.20
CA GLY A 119 -4.91 13.31 1.11
C GLY A 119 -4.60 14.33 2.18
N VAL A 120 -5.62 14.57 3.01
CA VAL A 120 -5.55 15.50 4.14
C VAL A 120 -6.03 14.82 5.41
N VAL A 121 -5.42 15.19 6.53
CA VAL A 121 -5.81 14.69 7.85
C VAL A 121 -7.20 15.18 8.21
N LEU A 122 -8.03 14.29 8.76
CA LEU A 122 -9.32 14.62 9.36
C LEU A 122 -9.24 14.66 10.88
N PRO A 123 -10.12 15.44 11.55
CA PRO A 123 -10.31 15.26 12.99
C PRO A 123 -10.81 13.84 13.26
N VAL A 124 -10.49 13.32 14.45
CA VAL A 124 -10.88 11.98 14.89
C VAL A 124 -11.57 12.09 16.25
N SER A 125 -12.89 11.87 16.26
CA SER A 125 -13.69 11.66 17.47
C SER A 125 -13.39 10.32 18.12
N GLU A 126 -13.86 10.10 19.35
CA GLU A 126 -13.67 8.82 20.05
C GLU A 126 -14.35 7.65 19.32
N GLU A 127 -15.51 7.89 18.70
CA GLU A 127 -16.21 6.90 17.88
C GLU A 127 -15.39 6.52 16.64
N GLU A 128 -14.83 7.52 15.95
CA GLU A 128 -13.96 7.29 14.78
C GLU A 128 -12.64 6.62 15.17
N LYS A 129 -12.12 6.93 16.35
CA LYS A 129 -10.93 6.27 16.91
C LYS A 129 -11.20 4.78 17.11
N LYS A 130 -12.34 4.43 17.73
CA LYS A 130 -12.78 3.04 17.89
C LYS A 130 -12.92 2.32 16.56
N ALA A 131 -13.60 2.94 15.58
CA ALA A 131 -13.72 2.38 14.24
C ALA A 131 -12.35 2.22 13.56
N GLY A 132 -11.43 3.16 13.79
CA GLY A 132 -10.05 3.13 13.29
C GLY A 132 -9.27 1.93 13.81
N PHE A 133 -9.36 1.61 15.10
CA PHE A 133 -8.74 0.39 15.66
C PHE A 133 -9.24 -0.86 14.95
N GLN A 134 -10.55 -0.98 14.80
CA GLN A 134 -11.15 -2.12 14.10
C GLN A 134 -10.62 -2.23 12.67
N LYS A 135 -10.63 -1.12 11.91
CA LYS A 135 -10.10 -1.09 10.53
C LYS A 135 -8.63 -1.48 10.47
N VAL A 136 -7.81 -1.01 11.40
CA VAL A 136 -6.38 -1.36 11.48
C VAL A 136 -6.21 -2.86 11.69
N VAL A 137 -6.91 -3.46 12.66
CA VAL A 137 -6.81 -4.90 12.95
C VAL A 137 -7.32 -5.75 11.78
N GLU A 138 -8.45 -5.38 11.19
CA GLU A 138 -9.00 -6.05 10.01
C GLU A 138 -8.09 -5.90 8.78
N GLY A 139 -7.39 -4.78 8.65
CA GLY A 139 -6.38 -4.54 7.62
C GLY A 139 -5.14 -5.44 7.77
N ILE A 140 -4.77 -5.79 9.00
CA ILE A 140 -3.71 -6.78 9.29
C ILE A 140 -4.19 -8.17 8.90
N ALA A 141 -5.30 -8.60 9.48
CA ALA A 141 -5.84 -9.93 9.31
C ALA A 141 -7.38 -9.87 9.38
N PRO A 142 -8.08 -10.09 8.25
CA PRO A 142 -9.53 -10.15 8.22
C PRO A 142 -10.11 -11.14 9.25
N GLY A 143 -11.14 -10.70 9.96
CA GLY A 143 -11.81 -11.41 11.05
C GLY A 143 -11.05 -11.37 12.38
N ARG A 144 -9.86 -10.76 12.44
CA ARG A 144 -9.03 -10.80 13.65
C ARG A 144 -9.61 -9.95 14.79
N TRP A 145 -10.37 -8.89 14.49
CA TRP A 145 -10.95 -8.02 15.50
C TRP A 145 -11.92 -8.78 16.40
N GLU A 146 -12.88 -9.50 15.81
CA GLU A 146 -13.88 -10.30 16.55
C GLU A 146 -13.26 -11.52 17.24
N ASN A 147 -12.07 -11.96 16.80
CA ASN A 147 -11.35 -13.11 17.34
C ASN A 147 -10.21 -12.72 18.30
N SER A 148 -10.26 -11.49 18.85
CA SER A 148 -9.30 -10.97 19.83
C SER A 148 -10.04 -10.26 20.97
N ARG A 149 -9.42 -10.12 22.15
CA ARG A 149 -9.98 -9.22 23.17
C ARG A 149 -9.95 -7.80 22.64
N GLN A 150 -10.96 -7.01 22.99
CA GLN A 150 -10.99 -5.61 22.59
C GLN A 150 -10.05 -4.73 23.44
N PRO A 151 -9.55 -3.61 22.88
CA PRO A 151 -8.70 -2.69 23.61
C PRO A 151 -9.35 -2.17 24.88
N ASP A 152 -8.62 -2.20 25.99
CA ASP A 152 -9.04 -1.56 27.23
C ASP A 152 -8.86 -0.03 27.16
N GLU A 153 -9.24 0.67 28.23
CA GLU A 153 -9.16 2.13 28.26
C GLU A 153 -7.72 2.64 28.16
N GLY A 154 -6.76 1.99 28.83
CA GLY A 154 -5.36 2.39 28.81
C GLY A 154 -4.74 2.21 27.42
N GLU A 155 -5.03 1.09 26.76
CA GLU A 155 -4.60 0.81 25.39
C GLU A 155 -5.17 1.82 24.38
N ARG A 156 -6.45 2.20 24.57
CA ARG A 156 -7.11 3.23 23.74
C ARG A 156 -6.48 4.60 23.93
N GLN A 157 -6.19 5.00 25.17
CA GLN A 157 -5.53 6.28 25.45
C GLN A 157 -4.09 6.30 24.94
N GLY A 158 -3.38 5.19 25.06
CA GLY A 158 -1.98 5.04 24.64
C GLY A 158 -1.75 4.87 23.13
N THR A 159 -2.81 4.92 22.30
CA THR A 159 -2.70 4.75 20.85
C THR A 159 -3.47 5.83 20.10
N GLY A 160 -2.80 6.46 19.13
CA GLY A 160 -3.39 7.43 18.20
C GLY A 160 -3.83 6.77 16.89
N ILE A 161 -4.88 7.32 16.28
CA ILE A 161 -5.36 6.96 14.95
C ILE A 161 -5.27 8.21 14.07
N LEU A 162 -4.69 8.05 12.88
CA LEU A 162 -4.78 9.05 11.82
C LEU A 162 -5.81 8.58 10.80
N ARG A 163 -6.78 9.43 10.52
CA ARG A 163 -7.76 9.25 9.45
C ARG A 163 -7.48 10.28 8.36
N ILE A 164 -7.15 9.81 7.16
CA ILE A 164 -6.84 10.67 6.03
C ILE A 164 -7.98 10.59 5.02
N LYS A 165 -8.54 11.73 4.64
CA LYS A 165 -9.43 11.83 3.49
C LYS A 165 -8.58 11.74 2.22
N VAL A 166 -8.87 10.78 1.35
CA VAL A 166 -8.23 10.71 0.04
C VAL A 166 -8.82 11.79 -0.86
N GLU A 167 -7.98 12.70 -1.35
CA GLU A 167 -8.38 13.74 -2.30
C GLU A 167 -8.19 13.28 -3.74
N THR A 168 -7.08 12.60 -4.02
CA THR A 168 -6.81 12.03 -5.34
C THR A 168 -5.77 10.92 -5.22
N ALA A 169 -5.81 9.97 -6.15
CA ALA A 169 -4.82 8.90 -6.21
C ALA A 169 -4.55 8.48 -7.65
N SER A 170 -3.42 7.82 -7.84
CA SER A 170 -3.07 7.11 -9.07
C SER A 170 -2.29 5.85 -8.74
N ALA A 171 -2.44 4.85 -9.60
CA ALA A 171 -1.57 3.70 -9.64
C ALA A 171 -0.72 3.72 -10.91
N LYS A 172 0.42 3.01 -10.83
CA LYS A 172 1.27 2.75 -11.98
C LYS A 172 1.73 1.30 -11.94
N ALA A 173 1.54 0.58 -13.04
CA ALA A 173 1.91 -0.82 -13.13
C ALA A 173 2.74 -1.12 -14.37
N ARG A 174 3.66 -2.08 -14.25
CA ARG A 174 4.39 -2.66 -15.38
C ARG A 174 4.39 -4.18 -15.22
N THR A 175 4.02 -4.87 -16.29
CA THR A 175 4.14 -6.33 -16.43
C THR A 175 4.81 -6.68 -17.75
N GLY A 176 5.18 -7.95 -17.91
CA GLY A 176 5.68 -8.51 -19.17
C GLY A 176 7.21 -8.50 -19.34
N PRO A 177 7.69 -8.95 -20.51
CA PRO A 177 9.11 -9.16 -20.81
C PRO A 177 9.90 -7.85 -20.96
N PRO A 178 11.24 -7.92 -21.09
CA PRO A 178 12.02 -6.79 -21.59
C PRO A 178 11.53 -6.33 -22.97
N LYS A 179 11.75 -5.05 -23.29
CA LYS A 179 11.49 -4.47 -24.61
C LYS A 179 12.81 -3.99 -25.18
N ASP A 180 13.57 -4.92 -25.77
CA ASP A 180 14.87 -4.65 -26.38
C ASP A 180 14.73 -3.90 -27.70
N ASP A 181 15.72 -3.07 -28.03
CA ASP A 181 15.76 -2.38 -29.31
C ASP A 181 15.98 -3.38 -30.44
N LYS A 182 15.36 -3.13 -31.59
CA LYS A 182 15.44 -4.01 -32.77
C LYS A 182 16.89 -4.35 -33.16
N LYS A 183 17.79 -3.37 -33.11
CA LYS A 183 19.22 -3.55 -33.43
C LYS A 183 19.93 -4.55 -32.50
N ASP A 184 19.51 -4.62 -31.24
CA ASP A 184 20.12 -5.50 -30.24
C ASP A 184 19.58 -6.93 -30.42
N VAL A 185 18.28 -7.05 -30.71
CA VAL A 185 17.62 -8.34 -31.02
C VAL A 185 18.17 -8.96 -32.32
N GLU A 186 18.48 -8.14 -33.32
CA GLU A 186 19.05 -8.62 -34.60
C GLU A 186 20.56 -8.95 -34.50
N ASN A 187 21.24 -8.51 -33.45
CA ASN A 187 22.64 -8.84 -33.20
C ASN A 187 22.77 -10.27 -32.65
N LYS A 188 22.99 -11.23 -33.56
CA LYS A 188 23.11 -12.66 -33.23
C LYS A 188 24.21 -12.96 -32.20
N GLU A 189 25.32 -12.23 -32.22
CA GLU A 189 26.41 -12.44 -31.26
C GLU A 189 25.96 -12.04 -29.86
N LEU A 190 25.37 -10.85 -29.72
CA LEU A 190 24.82 -10.36 -28.46
C LEU A 190 23.76 -11.32 -27.91
N VAL A 191 22.77 -11.69 -28.73
CA VAL A 191 21.71 -12.62 -28.34
C VAL A 191 22.25 -13.99 -27.93
N SER A 192 23.31 -14.49 -28.59
CA SER A 192 23.91 -15.78 -28.23
C SER A 192 24.66 -15.78 -26.90
N LYS A 193 25.06 -14.61 -26.39
CA LYS A 193 25.89 -14.45 -25.19
C LYS A 193 25.15 -13.84 -24.00
N THR A 194 23.94 -13.32 -24.22
CA THR A 194 23.20 -12.57 -23.21
C THR A 194 21.81 -13.17 -23.00
N TRP A 195 21.58 -13.71 -21.80
CA TRP A 195 20.26 -14.16 -21.39
C TRP A 195 19.35 -12.96 -21.09
N THR A 196 18.09 -13.03 -21.51
CA THR A 196 17.06 -12.05 -21.19
C THR A 196 15.80 -12.74 -20.69
N GLY A 197 15.04 -12.02 -19.86
CA GLY A 197 13.83 -12.55 -19.28
C GLY A 197 13.38 -11.79 -18.05
N VAL A 198 12.50 -12.42 -17.28
CA VAL A 198 11.98 -11.89 -16.03
C VAL A 198 12.29 -12.89 -14.92
N ILE A 199 12.80 -12.39 -13.80
CA ILE A 199 12.84 -13.13 -12.53
C ILE A 199 11.65 -12.67 -11.71
N PRO A 200 10.55 -13.44 -11.61
CA PRO A 200 9.39 -13.04 -10.82
C PRO A 200 9.75 -12.94 -9.34
N LEU A 201 9.22 -11.91 -8.68
CA LEU A 201 9.36 -11.69 -7.24
C LEU A 201 7.97 -11.69 -6.59
N ARG A 202 7.86 -12.32 -5.42
CA ARG A 202 6.60 -12.42 -4.66
C ARG A 202 6.94 -12.55 -3.17
N THR A 203 6.20 -11.81 -2.34
CA THR A 203 6.19 -12.01 -0.89
C THR A 203 5.14 -13.05 -0.60
N VAL A 204 5.45 -14.23 -0.08
CA VAL A 204 4.46 -15.27 0.22
C VAL A 204 4.35 -15.49 1.74
N PRO A 205 3.15 -15.50 2.33
CA PRO A 205 2.93 -15.89 3.71
C PRO A 205 3.54 -17.24 4.02
N GLY A 206 4.17 -17.32 5.19
CA GLY A 206 4.60 -18.59 5.76
C GLY A 206 3.45 -19.37 6.39
N VAL A 207 3.77 -20.56 6.89
CA VAL A 207 2.87 -21.32 7.77
C VAL A 207 2.72 -20.55 9.09
N PRO A 208 1.50 -20.41 9.66
CA PRO A 208 1.33 -19.75 10.95
C PRO A 208 2.13 -20.44 12.06
N GLU A 209 2.93 -19.67 12.79
CA GLU A 209 3.75 -20.15 13.90
C GLU A 209 3.04 -19.84 15.24
N PRO A 210 2.51 -20.85 15.95
CA PRO A 210 1.81 -20.64 17.20
C PRO A 210 2.78 -20.20 18.32
N THR A 211 2.29 -19.36 19.22
CA THR A 211 3.03 -19.02 20.45
C THR A 211 3.11 -20.24 21.38
N SER A 212 4.09 -20.28 22.28
CA SER A 212 4.25 -21.39 23.22
C SER A 212 3.10 -21.57 24.22
N TYR A 213 2.26 -20.55 24.40
CA TYR A 213 1.15 -20.54 25.34
C TYR A 213 -0.23 -20.68 24.69
N THR A 214 -0.33 -20.74 23.36
CA THR A 214 -1.62 -21.01 22.73
C THR A 214 -2.02 -22.47 22.95
N THR A 215 -3.24 -22.69 23.41
CA THR A 215 -3.81 -24.03 23.62
C THR A 215 -4.84 -24.40 22.56
N VAL A 216 -5.20 -23.43 21.70
CA VAL A 216 -6.16 -23.62 20.61
C VAL A 216 -5.42 -23.78 19.27
N PRO A 217 -5.97 -24.56 18.32
CA PRO A 217 -5.41 -24.67 16.98
C PRO A 217 -5.52 -23.34 16.23
N THR A 218 -4.69 -23.18 15.18
CA THR A 218 -4.76 -22.02 14.29
C THR A 218 -6.17 -21.88 13.70
N PRO A 219 -6.87 -20.76 13.93
CA PRO A 219 -8.23 -20.56 13.42
C PRO A 219 -8.27 -20.50 11.90
N ALA A 220 -9.42 -20.87 11.31
CA ALA A 220 -9.60 -20.91 9.85
C ALA A 220 -9.29 -19.57 9.16
N HIS A 221 -9.70 -18.43 9.76
CA HIS A 221 -9.42 -17.10 9.20
C HIS A 221 -7.93 -16.77 9.13
N VAL A 222 -7.12 -17.31 10.06
CA VAL A 222 -5.66 -17.16 10.06
C VAL A 222 -5.03 -18.10 9.03
N SER A 223 -5.45 -19.37 8.99
CA SER A 223 -4.94 -20.33 8.01
C SER A 223 -5.25 -19.91 6.57
N ALA A 224 -6.38 -19.23 6.33
CA ALA A 224 -6.75 -18.69 5.02
C ALA A 224 -5.77 -17.62 4.51
N LEU A 225 -5.09 -16.90 5.41
CA LEU A 225 -4.05 -15.92 5.01
C LEU A 225 -2.81 -16.61 4.46
N ALA A 226 -2.48 -17.82 4.94
CA ALA A 226 -1.36 -18.58 4.44
C ALA A 226 -1.58 -19.17 3.04
N THR A 227 -2.85 -19.27 2.62
CA THR A 227 -3.25 -19.89 1.34
C THR A 227 -3.81 -18.88 0.33
N ALA A 228 -3.87 -17.60 0.70
CA ALA A 228 -4.40 -16.56 -0.18
C ALA A 228 -3.56 -16.44 -1.46
N PRO A 229 -4.19 -16.44 -2.66
CA PRO A 229 -3.47 -16.30 -3.92
C PRO A 229 -2.75 -14.95 -3.98
N HIS A 230 -1.55 -14.99 -4.53
CA HIS A 230 -0.65 -13.84 -4.63
C HIS A 230 -0.79 -13.17 -5.98
N GLY A 231 -1.02 -11.86 -6.00
CA GLY A 231 -1.06 -11.06 -7.22
C GLY A 231 -2.24 -11.37 -8.15
N ALA A 232 -3.45 -11.57 -7.59
CA ALA A 232 -4.69 -11.62 -8.37
C ALA A 232 -5.22 -10.22 -8.65
#